data_AF-A0A3C2B740-F1
#
_entry.id   AF-A0A3C2B740-F1
#
_cell.length_a   1.000
_cell.length_b   1.000
_cell.length_c   1.000
_cell.angle_alpha   90.00
_cell.angle_beta   90.00
_cell.angle_gamma   90.00
#
_symmetry.space_group_name_H-M   'P 1'
#
loop_
_entity.id
_entity.type
_entity.pdbx_description
1 polymer ?
#
loop_
_entity_poly.entity_id
_entity_poly.type
_entity_poly.pdbx_seq_one_letter_code
_entity_poly.pdbx_strand_id
1 'polypeptide(L)'
;MSIAARPFLIGVAGGTCSGKTTVSEKLAELTGDQHLALIKLDSYYVARDDQPVEERALANYDHPDAFDWQLLNDHLAALAAGATVPVPIYDYVRHTRSG
;
A
#
# COMPACT_ATOMS: atom_id res chain seq x y z
N MET A 1 19.66 -24.20 -14.41
CA MET A 1 18.22 -23.89 -14.22
C MET A 1 18.16 -22.87 -13.10
N SER A 2 17.90 -21.59 -13.42
CA SER A 2 17.79 -20.55 -12.39
C SER A 2 16.43 -20.70 -11.73
N ILE A 3 16.39 -20.91 -10.43
CA ILE A 3 15.14 -20.74 -9.68
C ILE A 3 14.82 -19.26 -9.79
N ALA A 4 13.76 -18.88 -10.50
CA ALA A 4 13.27 -17.51 -10.49
C ALA A 4 13.03 -17.13 -9.03
N ALA A 5 13.84 -16.22 -8.51
CA ALA A 5 13.79 -15.83 -7.10
C ALA A 5 12.41 -15.20 -6.85
N ARG A 6 11.55 -15.92 -6.12
CA ARG A 6 10.25 -15.39 -5.71
C ARG A 6 10.51 -14.25 -4.71
N PRO A 7 9.87 -13.09 -4.86
CA PRO A 7 10.01 -12.01 -3.89
C PRO A 7 9.62 -12.47 -2.48
N PHE A 8 10.37 -12.00 -1.48
CA PHE A 8 10.06 -12.25 -0.07
C PHE A 8 9.22 -11.08 0.47
N LEU A 9 8.02 -11.36 0.96
CA LEU A 9 7.11 -10.34 1.48
C LEU A 9 7.26 -10.21 3.00
N ILE A 10 7.40 -8.97 3.47
CA ILE A 10 7.48 -8.63 4.90
C ILE A 10 6.31 -7.70 5.23
N GLY A 11 5.42 -8.13 6.12
CA GLY A 11 4.35 -7.30 6.66
C GLY A 11 4.82 -6.51 7.88
N VAL A 12 4.58 -5.19 7.90
CA VAL A 12 4.91 -4.30 9.03
C VAL A 12 3.61 -3.71 9.57
N ALA A 13 3.20 -4.13 10.77
CA ALA A 13 1.94 -3.74 11.40
C ALA A 13 2.16 -3.15 12.80
N GLY A 14 1.16 -2.42 13.32
CA GLY A 14 1.22 -1.73 14.62
C GLY A 14 0.39 -0.44 14.65
N GLY A 15 0.14 0.11 15.83
CA GLY A 15 -0.71 1.30 16.01
C GLY A 15 -0.14 2.58 15.38
N THR A 16 -0.97 3.61 15.24
CA THR A 16 -0.55 4.94 14.78
C THR A 16 0.58 5.49 15.67
N CYS A 17 1.52 6.22 15.08
CA CYS A 17 2.71 6.77 15.75
C CYS A 17 3.71 5.74 16.34
N SER A 18 3.57 4.43 16.05
CA SER A 18 4.52 3.41 16.54
C SER A 18 5.86 3.35 15.77
N GLY A 19 6.09 4.26 14.81
CA GLY A 19 7.34 4.33 14.04
C GLY A 19 7.43 3.43 12.80
N LYS A 20 6.35 2.75 12.40
CA LYS A 20 6.34 1.83 11.22
C LYS A 20 6.87 2.50 9.96
N THR A 21 6.29 3.65 9.60
CA THR A 21 6.66 4.40 8.41
C THR A 21 8.14 4.73 8.41
N THR A 22 8.65 5.26 9.53
CA THR A 22 10.07 5.58 9.69
C THR A 22 10.97 4.37 9.51
N VAL A 23 10.64 3.23 10.12
CA VAL A 23 11.45 2.00 10.01
C VAL A 23 11.42 1.45 8.59
N SER A 24 10.23 1.37 7.97
CA SER A 24 10.06 0.82 6.62
C SER A 24 10.71 1.69 5.54
N GLU A 25 10.57 3.02 5.63
CA GLU A 25 11.22 3.95 4.70
C GLU A 25 12.74 3.93 4.87
N LYS A 26 13.24 3.88 6.12
CA LYS A 26 14.69 3.78 6.34
C LYS A 26 15.28 2.49 5.81
N LEU A 27 14.56 1.37 5.94
CA LEU A 27 14.97 0.10 5.37
C LEU A 27 15.01 0.16 3.83
N ALA A 28 14.00 0.79 3.21
CA ALA A 28 13.97 1.02 1.76
C ALA A 28 15.17 1.86 1.29
N GLU A 29 15.44 2.99 1.96
CA GLU A 29 16.59 3.85 1.67
C GLU A 29 17.93 3.10 1.77
N LEU A 30 18.12 2.29 2.81
CA LEU A 30 19.38 1.57 3.04
C LEU A 30 19.57 0.40 2.07
N THR A 31 18.47 -0.22 1.62
CA THR A 31 18.50 -1.41 0.76
C THR A 31 18.55 -1.04 -0.73
N GLY A 32 17.97 0.11 -1.08
CA GLY A 32 17.86 0.61 -2.45
C GLY A 32 16.74 -0.04 -3.26
N ASP A 33 16.19 0.73 -4.19
CA ASP A 33 14.99 0.38 -4.97
C ASP A 33 15.16 -0.83 -5.91
N GLN A 34 16.40 -1.25 -6.15
CA GLN A 34 16.71 -2.46 -6.93
C GLN A 34 16.44 -3.76 -6.15
N HIS A 35 16.38 -3.66 -4.81
CA HIS A 35 16.30 -4.81 -3.92
C HIS A 35 15.06 -4.81 -3.04
N LEU A 36 14.47 -3.64 -2.79
CA LEU A 36 13.28 -3.48 -1.95
C LEU A 36 12.26 -2.56 -2.63
N ALA A 37 11.02 -3.05 -2.73
CA ALA A 37 9.86 -2.23 -3.04
C ALA A 37 9.03 -2.02 -1.77
N LEU A 38 8.68 -0.76 -1.47
CA LEU A 38 7.83 -0.40 -0.35
C LEU A 38 6.39 -0.16 -0.83
N ILE A 39 5.44 -0.90 -0.27
CA ILE A 39 4.02 -0.75 -0.54
C ILE A 39 3.33 -0.30 0.75
N LYS A 40 2.58 0.80 0.69
CA LYS A 40 1.81 1.34 1.82
C LYS A 40 0.37 0.86 1.71
N LEU A 41 -0.21 0.40 2.81
CA LEU A 41 -1.62 -0.05 2.82
C LEU A 41 -2.59 1.09 2.47
N ASP A 42 -2.26 2.32 2.87
CA ASP A 42 -3.01 3.55 2.55
C ASP A 42 -3.23 3.76 1.04
N SER A 43 -2.32 3.27 0.19
CA SER A 43 -2.51 3.27 -1.26
C SER A 43 -3.78 2.54 -1.69
N TYR A 44 -4.26 1.59 -0.89
CA TYR A 44 -5.40 0.74 -1.19
C TYR A 44 -6.66 1.17 -0.45
N TYR A 45 -6.77 2.43 0.00
CA TYR A 45 -8.08 2.94 0.40
C TYR A 45 -9.08 2.89 -0.76
N VAL A 46 -10.35 2.61 -0.46
CA VAL A 46 -11.43 2.67 -1.46
C VAL A 46 -11.55 4.11 -1.95
N ALA A 47 -11.50 4.30 -3.27
CA ALA A 47 -11.77 5.59 -3.89
C ALA A 47 -13.25 5.93 -3.71
N ARG A 48 -13.53 7.12 -3.16
CA ARG A 48 -14.88 7.64 -2.91
C ARG A 48 -15.12 8.86 -3.80
N ASP A 49 -14.81 8.71 -5.08
CA ASP A 49 -14.81 9.83 -6.03
C ASP A 49 -16.21 10.38 -6.30
N ASP A 50 -17.24 9.59 -5.99
CA ASP A 50 -18.66 9.97 -6.01
C ASP A 50 -19.06 10.91 -4.86
N GLN A 51 -18.24 11.02 -3.81
CA GLN A 51 -18.52 11.85 -2.63
C GLN A 51 -17.77 13.19 -2.70
N PRO A 52 -18.29 14.30 -2.15
CA PRO A 52 -17.54 15.53 -1.95
C PRO A 52 -16.32 15.32 -1.02
N VAL A 53 -15.26 16.12 -1.18
CA VAL A 53 -14.03 15.99 -0.36
C VAL A 53 -14.31 16.14 1.13
N GLU A 54 -15.27 16.99 1.50
CA GLU A 54 -15.71 17.22 2.87
C GLU A 54 -16.31 15.96 3.50
N GLU A 55 -17.03 15.16 2.71
CA GLU A 55 -17.61 13.89 3.18
C GLU A 55 -16.53 12.80 3.27
N ARG A 56 -15.63 12.74 2.29
CA ARG A 56 -14.49 11.81 2.32
C ARG A 56 -13.63 12.04 3.56
N ALA A 57 -13.37 13.28 3.92
CA ALA A 57 -12.58 13.65 5.09
C ALA A 57 -13.19 13.17 6.43
N LEU A 58 -14.49 12.90 6.47
CA LEU A 58 -15.20 12.39 7.65
C LEU A 58 -15.26 10.86 7.70
N ALA A 59 -14.79 10.16 6.66
CA ALA A 59 -14.81 8.71 6.63
C ALA A 59 -13.86 8.11 7.68
N ASN A 60 -14.24 6.96 8.24
CA ASN A 60 -13.39 6.22 9.16
C ASN A 60 -12.38 5.36 8.38
N TYR A 61 -11.18 5.91 8.17
CA TYR A 61 -10.08 5.22 7.47
C TYR A 61 -9.38 4.13 8.30
N ASP A 62 -9.67 4.03 9.60
CA ASP A 62 -9.18 2.92 10.45
C ASP A 62 -10.09 1.68 10.38
N HIS A 63 -11.27 1.79 9.76
CA HIS A 63 -12.18 0.66 9.61
C HIS A 63 -11.66 -0.33 8.55
N PRO A 64 -11.77 -1.65 8.76
CA PRO A 64 -11.38 -2.64 7.73
C PRO A 64 -12.03 -2.41 6.37
N ASP A 65 -13.27 -1.92 6.33
CA ASP A 65 -13.99 -1.66 5.06
C ASP A 65 -13.49 -0.41 4.31
N ALA A 66 -12.55 0.35 4.88
CA ALA A 66 -11.94 1.49 4.19
C ALA A 66 -10.98 1.03 3.07
N PHE A 67 -10.58 -0.23 3.05
CA PHE A 67 -9.57 -0.76 2.13
C PHE A 67 -10.19 -1.60 1.01
N ASP A 68 -9.62 -1.46 -0.20
CA ASP A 68 -9.86 -2.31 -1.35
C ASP A 68 -9.04 -3.60 -1.21
N TRP A 69 -9.52 -4.50 -0.34
CA TRP A 69 -8.84 -5.77 -0.05
C TRP A 69 -8.70 -6.67 -1.27
N GLN A 70 -9.66 -6.62 -2.20
CA GLN A 70 -9.61 -7.42 -3.41
C GLN A 70 -8.42 -6.99 -4.27
N LEU A 71 -8.29 -5.70 -4.57
CA LEU A 71 -7.17 -5.16 -5.34
C LEU A 71 -5.83 -5.42 -4.65
N LEU A 72 -5.76 -5.22 -3.33
CA LEU A 72 -4.55 -5.50 -2.56
C LEU A 72 -4.14 -6.97 -2.68
N ASN A 73 -5.08 -7.90 -2.46
CA ASN A 73 -4.80 -9.33 -2.52
C ASN A 73 -4.35 -9.77 -3.91
N ASP A 74 -5.00 -9.25 -4.97
CA ASP A 74 -4.62 -9.55 -6.35
C ASP A 74 -3.20 -9.02 -6.66
N HIS A 75 -2.88 -7.81 -6.20
CA HIS A 75 -1.55 -7.24 -6.36
C HIS A 75 -0.47 -8.00 -5.58
N LEU A 76 -0.72 -8.36 -4.32
CA LEU A 76 0.21 -9.14 -3.51
C LEU A 76 0.46 -10.53 -4.11
N ALA A 77 -0.59 -11.18 -4.63
CA ALA A 77 -0.46 -12.47 -5.32
C ALA A 77 0.38 -12.37 -6.60
N ALA A 78 0.14 -11.34 -7.42
CA ALA A 78 0.92 -11.08 -8.63
C ALA A 78 2.39 -10.79 -8.32
N LEU A 79 2.67 -9.96 -7.30
CA LEU A 79 4.02 -9.67 -6.84
C LEU A 79 4.73 -10.92 -6.30
N ALA A 80 4.04 -11.76 -5.52
CA ALA A 80 4.60 -13.02 -5.03
C ALA A 80 4.88 -14.05 -6.14
N ALA A 81 4.29 -13.86 -7.33
CA ALA A 81 4.56 -14.61 -8.55
C ALA A 81 5.64 -13.97 -9.44
N GLY A 82 6.20 -12.81 -9.05
CA GLY A 82 7.22 -12.08 -9.80
C GLY A 82 6.67 -11.19 -10.92
N ALA A 83 5.36 -10.92 -10.95
CA ALA A 83 4.75 -9.98 -11.88
C ALA A 83 4.81 -8.53 -11.35
N THR A 84 4.71 -7.57 -12.27
CA THR A 84 4.60 -6.14 -11.95
C THR A 84 3.14 -5.73 -11.78
N VAL A 85 2.87 -4.78 -10.88
CA VAL A 85 1.52 -4.26 -10.63
C VAL A 85 1.53 -2.73 -10.58
N PRO A 86 0.47 -2.05 -11.05
CA PRO A 86 0.34 -0.61 -10.93
C PRO A 86 -0.18 -0.25 -9.53
N VAL A 87 0.71 -0.04 -8.56
CA VAL A 87 0.32 0.35 -7.20
C VAL A 87 -0.33 1.74 -7.22
N PRO A 88 -1.56 1.90 -6.68
CA PRO A 88 -2.22 3.20 -6.59
C PRO A 88 -1.44 4.20 -5.71
N ILE A 89 -1.66 5.49 -5.92
CA ILE A 89 -1.09 6.54 -5.08
C ILE A 89 -2.22 7.26 -4.37
N TYR A 90 -2.18 7.26 -3.04
CA TYR A 90 -3.17 7.97 -2.23
C TYR A 90 -2.84 9.46 -2.10
N ASP A 91 -3.82 10.32 -2.39
CA ASP A 91 -3.79 11.76 -2.22
C ASP A 91 -4.45 12.12 -0.89
N TYR A 92 -3.62 12.40 0.12
CA TYR A 92 -4.07 12.77 1.46
C TYR A 92 -4.80 14.12 1.52
N VAL A 93 -4.65 14.99 0.51
CA VAL A 93 -5.34 16.28 0.46
C VAL A 93 -6.76 16.11 -0.08
N ARG A 94 -6.94 15.24 -1.08
CA ARG A 94 -8.24 14.99 -1.72
C ARG A 94 -8.99 13.78 -1.16
N HIS A 95 -8.36 13.05 -0.24
CA HIS A 95 -8.92 11.83 0.36
C HIS A 95 -9.38 10.80 -0.69
N THR A 96 -8.55 10.60 -1.72
CA THR A 96 -8.79 9.63 -2.81
C THR A 96 -7.47 9.08 -3.35
N ARG A 97 -7.51 8.12 -4.28
CA ARG A 97 -6.32 7.54 -4.92
C ARG A 97 -6.36 7.66 -6.43
N SER A 98 -5.19 7.63 -7.07
CA SER A 98 -5.07 7.41 -8.51
C SER A 98 -5.13 5.92 -8.84
N GLY A 99 -5.64 5.57 -10.03
CA GLY A 99 -5.62 4.19 -10.55
C GLY A 99 -6.93 3.46 -10.33
#